data_AF-A0A2S5RG97-F1
#
_entry.id   AF-A0A2S5RG97-F1
#
_cell.length_a   1.000
_cell.length_b   1.000
_cell.length_c   1.000
_cell.angle_alpha   90.00
_cell.angle_beta   90.00
_cell.angle_gamma   90.00
#
_symmetry.space_group_name_H-M   'P 1'
#
loop_
_entity.id
_entity.type
_entity.pdbx_description
1 polymer ?
#
loop_
_entity_poly.entity_id
_entity_poly.type
_entity_poly.pdbx_seq_one_letter_code
_entity_poly.pdbx_strand_id
1 'polypeptide(L)'
;MMTWDVYIYLIYALVSLLFGSVFVADFTYISAWKNKYFYIKMNFGQKINIKEFPVLLKAEVLRLFIFYIIAFIVINLSFFYLCFLIPSDLWIKKSHYNISIIVITLIYLLTLIVMFILVYRNIKKMKKFKIFSKAEAEACYIEYFKKNNDVLEYQKIFLYNVILEEVSWLNKSFQNHQIKIKRKVQKVVLKNDPYKELKLFLRYLRAYAFLIKRIRKNCVFKTTIDQKEIDFNDLQFIFINNFQSMFKS
;
A
#
# COMPACT_ATOMS: atom_id res chain seq x y z
N MET A 1 -4.30 -38.59 -23.94
CA MET A 1 -3.77 -37.23 -23.68
C MET A 1 -2.28 -37.30 -23.81
N MET A 2 -1.71 -36.62 -24.80
CA MET A 2 -0.28 -36.71 -25.09
C MET A 2 0.49 -36.07 -23.94
N THR A 3 1.63 -36.66 -23.55
CA THR A 3 2.59 -36.09 -22.59
C THR A 3 2.93 -34.62 -22.89
N TRP A 4 2.81 -34.21 -24.15
CA TRP A 4 2.93 -32.83 -24.63
C TRP A 4 1.87 -31.86 -24.11
N ASP A 5 0.60 -32.28 -23.99
CA ASP A 5 -0.47 -31.40 -23.49
C ASP A 5 -0.19 -31.01 -22.04
N VAL A 6 0.17 -32.01 -21.22
CA VAL A 6 0.56 -31.82 -19.81
C VAL A 6 1.79 -30.91 -19.70
N TYR A 7 2.75 -31.05 -20.60
CA TYR A 7 3.95 -30.21 -20.65
C TYR A 7 3.66 -28.75 -21.01
N ILE A 8 2.73 -28.52 -21.96
CA ILE A 8 2.27 -27.16 -22.32
C ILE A 8 1.55 -26.51 -21.13
N TYR A 9 0.69 -27.24 -20.42
CA TYR A 9 0.03 -26.71 -19.22
C TYR A 9 1.02 -26.41 -18.09
N LEU A 10 2.05 -27.23 -17.90
CA LEU A 10 3.12 -26.99 -16.95
C LEU A 10 3.92 -25.71 -17.30
N ILE A 11 4.30 -25.54 -18.57
CA ILE A 11 4.98 -24.31 -19.03
C ILE A 11 4.06 -23.09 -18.85
N TYR A 12 2.76 -23.19 -19.14
CA TYR A 12 1.84 -22.06 -18.99
C TYR A 12 1.62 -21.66 -17.53
N ALA A 13 1.39 -22.64 -16.66
CA ALA A 13 1.31 -22.44 -15.22
C ALA A 13 2.60 -21.80 -14.69
N LEU A 14 3.73 -22.16 -15.29
CA LEU A 14 5.03 -21.60 -14.95
C LEU A 14 5.21 -20.15 -15.37
N VAL A 15 4.95 -19.82 -16.63
CA VAL A 15 5.00 -18.43 -17.11
C VAL A 15 4.09 -17.58 -16.22
N SER A 16 2.92 -18.11 -15.86
CA SER A 16 1.99 -17.45 -14.94
C SER A 16 2.57 -17.27 -13.53
N LEU A 17 3.30 -18.24 -12.98
CA LEU A 17 3.91 -18.15 -11.65
C LEU A 17 5.13 -17.21 -11.63
N LEU A 18 6.01 -17.34 -12.63
CA LEU A 18 7.24 -16.57 -12.76
C LEU A 18 6.97 -15.10 -13.08
N PHE A 19 6.15 -14.82 -14.10
CA PHE A 19 5.78 -13.45 -14.44
C PHE A 19 4.71 -12.88 -13.52
N GLY A 20 3.71 -13.69 -13.16
CA GLY A 20 2.60 -13.23 -12.32
C GLY A 20 3.07 -12.80 -10.94
N SER A 21 3.97 -13.53 -10.29
CA SER A 21 4.51 -13.12 -8.99
C SER A 21 5.26 -11.79 -9.06
N VAL A 22 6.07 -11.60 -10.10
CA VAL A 22 6.85 -10.37 -10.34
C VAL A 22 5.94 -9.18 -10.65
N PHE A 23 4.93 -9.35 -11.51
CA PHE A 23 3.99 -8.28 -11.85
C PHE A 23 3.01 -7.96 -10.72
N VAL A 24 2.52 -8.97 -9.99
CA VAL A 24 1.68 -8.76 -8.80
C VAL A 24 2.47 -7.98 -7.75
N ALA A 25 3.74 -8.32 -7.53
CA ALA A 25 4.61 -7.58 -6.62
C ALA A 25 4.76 -6.11 -7.02
N ASP A 26 5.09 -5.87 -8.28
CA ASP A 26 5.29 -4.53 -8.84
C ASP A 26 4.00 -3.71 -8.73
N PHE A 27 2.88 -4.28 -9.19
CA PHE A 27 1.59 -3.62 -9.22
C PHE A 27 1.07 -3.35 -7.81
N THR A 28 1.01 -4.37 -6.95
CA THR A 28 0.46 -4.20 -5.59
C THR A 28 1.28 -3.21 -4.78
N TYR A 29 2.61 -3.32 -4.82
CA TYR A 29 3.44 -2.50 -3.96
C TYR A 29 3.57 -1.07 -4.46
N ILE A 30 3.83 -0.86 -5.76
CA ILE A 30 3.94 0.49 -6.32
C ILE A 30 2.60 1.18 -6.35
N SER A 31 1.53 0.48 -6.77
CA SER A 31 0.19 1.06 -6.75
C SER A 31 -0.13 1.45 -5.32
N ALA A 32 0.11 0.58 -4.33
CA ALA A 32 -0.09 0.95 -2.93
C ALA A 32 0.79 2.15 -2.52
N TRP A 33 2.06 2.21 -2.89
CA TRP A 33 2.99 3.28 -2.51
C TRP A 33 2.66 4.62 -3.14
N LYS A 34 2.53 4.64 -4.47
CA LYS A 34 2.15 5.82 -5.25
C LYS A 34 0.79 6.32 -4.79
N ASN A 35 -0.16 5.42 -4.56
CA ASN A 35 -1.48 5.79 -4.06
C ASN A 35 -1.40 6.33 -2.63
N LYS A 36 -0.62 5.73 -1.73
CA LYS A 36 -0.43 6.23 -0.36
C LYS A 36 0.05 7.68 -0.36
N TYR A 37 1.11 7.97 -1.12
CA TYR A 37 1.66 9.32 -1.21
C TYR A 37 0.71 10.28 -1.93
N PHE A 38 0.21 9.89 -3.11
CA PHE A 38 -0.64 10.74 -3.94
C PHE A 38 -1.97 11.04 -3.27
N TYR A 39 -2.59 10.09 -2.55
CA TYR A 39 -3.84 10.32 -1.85
C TYR A 39 -3.67 11.29 -0.69
N ILE A 40 -2.61 11.16 0.10
CA ILE A 40 -2.31 12.15 1.13
C ILE A 40 -2.04 13.51 0.46
N LYS A 41 -1.29 13.55 -0.63
CA LYS A 41 -1.01 14.80 -1.37
C LYS A 41 -2.24 15.52 -1.89
N MET A 42 -3.13 14.77 -2.53
CA MET A 42 -4.32 15.34 -3.15
C MET A 42 -5.34 15.82 -2.11
N ASN A 43 -5.43 15.15 -0.95
CA ASN A 43 -6.49 15.40 0.02
C ASN A 43 -6.02 16.04 1.33
N PHE A 44 -4.73 16.21 1.56
CA PHE A 44 -4.18 16.85 2.76
C PHE A 44 -3.00 17.78 2.46
N GLY A 45 -2.54 17.88 1.21
CA GLY A 45 -1.33 18.62 0.85
C GLY A 45 -1.42 20.14 0.99
N GLN A 46 -2.62 20.70 1.16
CA GLN A 46 -2.81 22.11 1.52
C GLN A 46 -2.57 22.37 3.01
N LYS A 47 -2.70 21.35 3.86
CA LYS A 47 -2.62 21.46 5.33
C LYS A 47 -1.33 20.85 5.90
N ILE A 48 -0.82 19.81 5.25
CA ILE A 48 0.43 19.16 5.61
C ILE A 48 1.46 19.50 4.53
N ASN A 49 2.59 20.08 4.91
CA ASN A 49 3.72 20.22 3.98
C ASN A 49 4.32 18.85 3.67
N ILE A 50 3.82 18.20 2.63
CA ILE A 50 4.17 16.81 2.28
C ILE A 50 5.62 16.65 1.82
N LYS A 51 6.29 17.75 1.41
CA LYS A 51 7.72 17.69 1.10
C LYS A 51 8.56 17.49 2.37
N GLU A 52 8.08 17.99 3.50
CA GLU A 52 8.78 17.97 4.78
C GLU A 52 8.23 16.93 5.75
N PHE A 53 6.95 16.55 5.61
CA PHE A 53 6.31 15.59 6.48
C PHE A 53 6.63 14.13 6.10
N PRO A 54 6.87 13.22 7.07
CA PRO A 54 7.28 11.84 6.81
C PRO A 54 6.14 10.97 6.29
N VAL A 55 5.73 11.15 5.03
CA VAL A 55 4.68 10.35 4.38
C VAL A 55 5.17 8.94 4.01
N LEU A 56 6.46 8.81 3.68
CA LEU A 56 7.11 7.58 3.25
C LEU A 56 8.31 7.27 4.15
N LEU A 57 8.34 6.06 4.70
CA LEU A 57 9.35 5.64 5.68
C LEU A 57 10.38 4.69 5.06
N LYS A 58 11.65 4.78 5.48
CA LYS A 58 12.71 3.83 5.05
C LYS A 58 12.33 2.38 5.32
N ALA A 59 11.65 2.09 6.42
CA ALA A 59 11.18 0.74 6.74
C ALA A 59 10.13 0.20 5.74
N GLU A 60 9.32 1.08 5.13
CA GLU A 60 8.42 0.68 4.05
C GLU A 60 9.23 0.41 2.76
N VAL A 61 10.29 1.17 2.47
CA VAL A 61 11.17 0.87 1.32
C VAL A 61 11.88 -0.47 1.49
N LEU A 62 12.39 -0.74 2.69
CA LEU A 62 13.10 -2.00 2.97
C LEU A 62 12.22 -3.22 2.70
N ARG A 63 10.93 -3.16 3.07
CA ARG A 63 9.98 -4.26 2.80
C ARG A 63 9.81 -4.54 1.31
N LEU A 64 9.88 -3.52 0.46
CA LEU A 64 9.86 -3.70 -1.00
C LEU A 64 11.08 -4.48 -1.48
N PHE A 65 12.27 -4.11 -1.00
CA PHE A 65 13.51 -4.81 -1.35
C PHE A 65 13.51 -6.25 -0.84
N ILE A 66 13.09 -6.48 0.42
CA ILE A 66 12.93 -7.84 0.96
C ILE A 66 11.99 -8.65 0.08
N PHE A 67 10.88 -8.05 -0.37
CA PHE A 67 9.95 -8.74 -1.26
C PHE A 67 10.60 -9.14 -2.59
N TYR A 68 11.37 -8.25 -3.23
CA TYR A 68 12.11 -8.59 -4.45
C TYR A 68 13.13 -9.72 -4.24
N ILE A 69 13.80 -9.73 -3.09
CA ILE A 69 14.72 -10.83 -2.73
C ILE A 69 13.95 -12.15 -2.59
N ILE A 70 12.79 -12.14 -1.92
CA ILE A 70 11.94 -13.34 -1.80
C ILE A 70 11.46 -13.79 -3.19
N ALA A 71 10.99 -12.88 -4.03
CA ALA A 71 10.57 -13.18 -5.39
C ALA A 71 11.72 -13.79 -6.21
N PHE A 72 12.93 -13.25 -6.10
CA PHE A 72 14.12 -13.80 -6.73
C PHE A 72 14.40 -15.23 -6.25
N ILE A 73 14.37 -15.49 -4.94
CA ILE A 73 14.57 -16.84 -4.38
C ILE A 73 13.52 -17.81 -4.94
N VAL A 74 12.24 -17.42 -4.95
CA VAL A 74 11.14 -18.24 -5.49
C VAL A 74 11.36 -18.55 -6.96
N ILE A 75 11.73 -17.56 -7.78
CA ILE A 75 12.04 -17.76 -9.22
C ILE A 75 13.15 -18.79 -9.41
N ASN A 76 14.22 -18.71 -8.61
CA ASN A 76 15.34 -19.66 -8.68
C ASN A 76 14.92 -21.07 -8.25
N LEU A 77 14.21 -21.20 -7.12
CA LEU A 77 13.72 -22.50 -6.65
C LEU A 77 12.75 -23.13 -7.65
N SER A 78 11.85 -22.33 -8.23
CA SER A 78 10.95 -22.78 -9.29
C SER A 78 11.72 -23.27 -10.51
N PHE A 79 12.77 -22.55 -10.95
CA PHE A 79 13.61 -23.01 -12.06
C PHE A 79 14.24 -24.38 -11.79
N PHE A 80 14.92 -24.56 -10.64
CA PHE A 80 15.54 -25.83 -10.31
C PHE A 80 14.52 -26.97 -10.24
N TYR A 81 13.40 -26.73 -9.57
CA TYR A 81 12.31 -27.71 -9.47
C TYR A 81 11.83 -28.18 -10.84
N LEU A 82 11.77 -27.29 -11.84
CA LEU A 82 11.34 -27.67 -13.20
C LEU A 82 12.34 -28.49 -13.96
N CYS A 83 13.62 -28.21 -13.80
CA CYS A 83 14.66 -29.03 -14.42
C CYS A 83 14.52 -30.49 -13.95
N PHE A 84 14.08 -30.72 -12.71
CA PHE A 84 13.78 -32.06 -12.19
C PHE A 84 12.47 -32.66 -12.69
N LEU A 85 11.48 -31.83 -13.05
CA LEU A 85 10.19 -32.30 -13.56
C LEU A 85 10.23 -32.71 -15.04
N ILE A 86 11.36 -32.58 -15.74
CA ILE A 86 11.49 -33.00 -17.13
C ILE A 86 11.33 -34.54 -17.19
N PRO A 87 10.29 -35.05 -17.86
CA PRO A 87 9.99 -36.49 -17.93
C PRO A 87 11.18 -37.34 -18.37
N SER A 88 11.46 -38.45 -17.68
CA SER A 88 12.64 -39.30 -17.91
C SER A 88 12.65 -39.98 -19.28
N ASP A 89 11.50 -40.19 -19.90
CA ASP A 89 11.34 -40.70 -21.27
C ASP A 89 11.90 -39.72 -22.33
N LEU A 90 11.86 -38.41 -22.06
CA LEU A 90 12.50 -37.40 -22.92
C LEU A 90 14.02 -37.44 -22.83
N TRP A 91 14.60 -37.97 -21.73
CA TRP A 91 16.05 -38.09 -21.58
C TRP A 91 16.62 -39.13 -22.54
N ILE A 92 15.82 -40.13 -22.90
CA ILE A 92 16.14 -41.16 -23.89
C ILE A 92 16.24 -40.54 -25.29
N LYS A 93 15.38 -39.55 -25.60
CA LYS A 93 15.46 -38.75 -26.83
C LYS A 93 16.20 -37.44 -26.59
N LYS A 94 17.53 -37.52 -26.59
CA LYS A 94 18.47 -36.41 -26.32
C LYS A 94 18.09 -35.05 -26.95
N SER A 95 17.53 -35.04 -28.17
CA SER A 95 17.09 -33.82 -28.84
C SER A 95 15.93 -33.11 -28.12
N HIS A 96 14.91 -33.83 -27.66
CA HIS A 96 13.76 -33.23 -26.99
C HIS A 96 14.11 -32.73 -25.58
N TYR A 97 14.93 -33.48 -24.84
CA TYR A 97 15.46 -33.04 -23.55
C TYR A 97 16.22 -31.70 -23.66
N ASN A 98 17.11 -31.59 -24.66
CA ASN A 98 17.87 -30.37 -24.90
C ASN A 98 16.95 -29.19 -25.22
N ILE A 99 15.94 -29.39 -26.08
CA ILE A 99 14.97 -28.33 -26.43
C ILE A 99 14.20 -27.87 -25.18
N SER A 100 13.72 -28.80 -24.35
CA SER A 100 13.01 -28.50 -23.12
C SER A 100 13.85 -27.67 -22.14
N ILE A 101 15.12 -28.04 -21.93
CA ILE A 101 16.03 -27.27 -21.07
C ILE A 101 16.27 -25.87 -21.64
N ILE A 102 16.52 -25.75 -22.94
CA ILE A 102 16.74 -24.45 -23.59
C ILE A 102 15.52 -23.55 -23.38
N VAL A 103 14.31 -24.04 -23.61
CA VAL A 103 13.08 -23.27 -23.43
C VAL A 103 12.88 -22.83 -21.98
N ILE A 104 13.04 -23.74 -21.01
CA ILE A 104 12.90 -23.41 -19.58
C ILE A 104 13.95 -22.38 -19.17
N THR A 105 15.19 -22.53 -19.63
CA THR A 105 16.28 -21.58 -19.35
C THR A 105 16.01 -20.21 -19.94
N LEU A 106 15.50 -20.14 -21.18
CA LEU A 106 15.12 -18.88 -21.83
C LEU A 106 14.00 -18.16 -21.05
N ILE A 107 12.96 -18.89 -20.63
CA ILE A 107 11.85 -18.32 -19.83
C ILE A 107 12.37 -17.79 -18.50
N TYR A 108 13.23 -18.56 -17.82
CA TYR A 108 13.87 -18.14 -16.57
C TYR A 108 14.70 -16.86 -16.75
N LEU A 109 15.59 -16.82 -17.77
CA LEU A 109 16.41 -15.65 -18.08
C LEU A 109 15.54 -14.42 -18.39
N LEU A 110 14.48 -14.58 -19.18
CA LEU A 110 13.54 -13.51 -19.49
C LEU A 110 12.84 -12.99 -18.23
N THR A 111 12.46 -13.89 -17.32
CA THR A 111 11.84 -13.52 -16.04
C THR A 111 12.80 -12.70 -15.17
N LEU A 112 14.07 -13.12 -15.08
CA LEU A 112 15.09 -12.38 -14.36
C LEU A 112 15.32 -10.99 -14.96
N ILE A 113 15.42 -10.89 -16.30
CA ILE A 113 15.57 -9.61 -16.99
C ILE A 113 14.41 -8.67 -16.65
N VAL A 114 13.17 -9.17 -16.74
CA VAL A 114 11.98 -8.37 -16.38
C VAL A 114 12.02 -7.94 -14.92
N MET A 115 12.37 -8.85 -14.00
CA MET A 115 12.50 -8.52 -12.59
C MET A 115 13.54 -7.41 -12.35
N PHE A 116 14.73 -7.50 -12.95
CA PHE A 116 15.76 -6.47 -12.84
C PHE A 116 15.32 -5.13 -13.43
N ILE A 117 14.66 -5.12 -14.60
CA ILE A 117 14.09 -3.92 -15.21
C ILE A 117 13.10 -3.25 -14.25
N LEU A 118 12.22 -4.04 -13.61
CA LEU A 118 11.23 -3.53 -12.67
C LEU A 118 11.89 -2.96 -11.42
N VAL A 119 12.82 -3.70 -10.80
CA VAL A 119 13.60 -3.23 -9.65
C VAL A 119 14.29 -1.90 -9.96
N TYR A 120 15.00 -1.82 -11.09
CA TYR A 120 15.68 -0.59 -11.53
C TYR A 120 14.69 0.57 -11.72
N ARG A 121 13.59 0.33 -12.43
CA ARG A 121 12.52 1.32 -12.65
C ARG A 121 11.97 1.84 -11.32
N ASN A 122 11.87 0.99 -10.31
CA ASN A 122 11.31 1.35 -9.01
C ASN A 122 12.31 2.11 -8.16
N ILE A 123 13.57 1.71 -8.13
CA ILE A 123 14.64 2.49 -7.50
C ILE A 123 14.66 3.91 -8.10
N LYS A 124 14.59 4.04 -9.43
CA LYS A 124 14.56 5.34 -10.11
C LYS A 124 13.32 6.16 -9.75
N LYS A 125 12.13 5.55 -9.65
CA LYS A 125 10.91 6.23 -9.21
C LYS A 125 10.98 6.65 -7.74
N MET A 126 11.54 5.81 -6.87
CA MET A 126 11.66 6.06 -5.43
C MET A 126 12.58 7.24 -5.12
N LYS A 127 13.66 7.43 -5.90
CA LYS A 127 14.57 8.58 -5.76
C LYS A 127 13.87 9.95 -5.87
N LYS A 128 12.67 10.02 -6.46
CA LYS A 128 11.88 11.26 -6.56
C LYS A 128 11.19 11.66 -5.26
N PHE A 129 11.13 10.77 -4.27
CA PHE A 129 10.44 11.00 -3.02
C PHE A 129 11.44 11.14 -1.87
N LYS A 130 11.17 12.06 -0.94
CA LYS A 130 11.92 12.12 0.32
C LYS A 130 11.51 10.93 1.18
N ILE A 131 12.48 10.11 1.58
CA ILE A 131 12.27 8.91 2.39
C ILE A 131 12.91 9.15 3.75
N PHE A 132 12.10 9.07 4.80
CA PHE A 132 12.51 9.44 6.14
C PHE A 132 13.04 8.25 6.93
N SER A 133 14.16 8.43 7.62
CA SER A 133 14.62 7.48 8.64
C SER A 133 13.67 7.48 9.84
N LYS A 134 13.82 6.49 10.74
CA LYS A 134 13.00 6.42 11.96
C LYS A 134 13.16 7.69 12.81
N ALA A 135 14.40 8.10 13.07
CA ALA A 135 14.73 9.27 13.88
C ALA A 135 14.24 10.58 13.24
N GLU A 136 14.47 10.77 11.93
CA GLU A 136 13.97 11.95 11.20
C GLU A 136 12.44 12.04 11.26
N ALA A 137 11.76 10.90 11.11
CA ALA A 137 10.32 10.83 11.11
C ALA A 137 9.72 11.12 12.50
N GLU A 138 10.34 10.61 13.56
CA GLU A 138 9.99 10.92 14.95
C GLU A 138 10.16 12.40 15.25
N ALA A 139 11.32 12.98 14.93
CA ALA A 139 11.60 14.40 15.17
C ALA A 139 10.59 15.31 14.46
N CYS A 140 10.31 15.05 13.18
CA CYS A 140 9.32 15.82 12.42
C CYS A 140 7.90 15.66 12.97
N TYR A 141 7.51 14.44 13.38
CA TYR A 141 6.19 14.20 13.96
C TYR A 141 6.02 14.96 15.28
N ILE A 142 7.02 14.87 16.16
CA ILE A 142 7.02 15.57 17.45
C ILE A 142 6.94 17.08 17.22
N GLU A 143 7.72 17.64 16.30
CA GLU A 143 7.69 19.08 16.00
C GLU A 143 6.31 19.51 15.46
N TYR A 144 5.76 18.75 14.50
CA TYR A 144 4.46 19.05 13.90
C TYR A 144 3.31 19.00 14.92
N PHE A 145 3.33 18.03 15.84
CA PHE A 145 2.27 17.86 16.84
C PHE A 145 2.48 18.70 18.11
N LYS A 146 3.71 19.02 18.52
CA LYS A 146 3.97 19.92 19.65
C LYS A 146 3.74 21.40 19.32
N LYS A 147 3.96 21.83 18.06
CA LYS A 147 3.67 23.22 17.63
C LYS A 147 2.17 23.51 17.53
N ASN A 148 1.34 22.51 17.24
CA ASN A 148 -0.11 22.64 17.08
C ASN A 148 -0.86 22.23 18.36
N ASN A 149 -0.59 22.93 19.48
CA ASN A 149 -1.15 22.62 20.80
C ASN A 149 -2.65 22.95 20.96
N ASP A 150 -3.23 23.71 20.03
CA ASP A 150 -4.66 24.06 20.00
C ASP A 150 -5.49 22.88 19.50
N VAL A 151 -5.56 21.84 20.34
CA VAL A 151 -6.40 20.68 20.06
C VAL A 151 -7.85 21.05 20.35
N LEU A 152 -8.62 21.22 19.29
CA LEU A 152 -10.07 21.35 19.33
C LEU A 152 -10.72 20.05 19.81
N GLU A 153 -11.94 20.16 20.34
CA GLU A 153 -12.74 19.01 20.76
C GLU A 153 -13.00 18.05 19.59
N TYR A 154 -13.24 16.78 19.92
CA TYR A 154 -13.54 15.76 18.92
C TYR A 154 -14.89 16.05 18.23
N GLN A 155 -14.86 16.24 16.92
CA GLN A 155 -16.04 16.54 16.11
C GLN A 155 -16.56 15.28 15.41
N LYS A 156 -17.84 14.97 15.61
CA LYS A 156 -18.48 13.79 15.00
C LYS A 156 -18.98 14.14 13.59
N ILE A 157 -18.32 13.56 12.59
CA ILE A 157 -18.71 13.72 11.19
C ILE A 157 -19.78 12.70 10.80
N PHE A 158 -20.82 13.17 10.10
CA PHE A 158 -21.81 12.34 9.44
C PHE A 158 -21.87 12.61 7.94
N LEU A 159 -22.14 11.56 7.18
CA LEU A 159 -22.39 11.61 5.74
C LEU A 159 -23.88 11.44 5.49
N TYR A 160 -24.50 12.40 4.83
CA TYR A 160 -25.92 12.37 4.49
C TYR A 160 -26.08 12.13 2.99
N ASN A 161 -26.95 11.20 2.60
CA ASN A 161 -27.28 10.94 1.20
C ASN A 161 -28.40 11.90 0.79
N VAL A 162 -28.09 12.81 -0.14
CA VAL A 162 -29.03 13.85 -0.60
C VAL A 162 -30.19 13.26 -1.41
N ILE A 163 -29.96 12.16 -2.15
CA ILE A 163 -31.00 11.56 -2.99
C ILE A 163 -31.99 10.74 -2.16
N LEU A 164 -31.48 9.98 -1.18
CA LEU A 164 -32.31 9.12 -0.33
C LEU A 164 -32.82 9.83 0.92
N GLU A 165 -32.38 11.07 1.18
CA GLU A 165 -32.69 11.83 2.39
C GLU A 165 -32.39 11.08 3.71
N GLU A 166 -31.35 10.24 3.68
CA GLU A 166 -31.01 9.35 4.79
C GLU A 166 -29.53 9.43 5.18
N VAL A 167 -29.25 9.02 6.43
CA VAL A 167 -27.89 8.84 6.93
C VAL A 167 -27.20 7.75 6.11
N SER A 168 -26.08 8.08 5.49
CA SER A 168 -25.35 7.16 4.62
C SER A 168 -24.89 5.92 5.38
N TRP A 169 -25.05 4.75 4.77
CA TRP A 169 -24.50 3.47 5.24
C TRP A 169 -22.97 3.52 5.45
N LEU A 170 -22.27 4.45 4.79
CA LEU A 170 -20.84 4.68 4.97
C LEU A 170 -20.50 5.14 6.40
N ASN A 171 -21.43 5.77 7.12
CA ASN A 171 -21.22 6.23 8.49
C ASN A 171 -20.91 5.08 9.45
N LYS A 172 -21.57 3.93 9.31
CA LYS A 172 -21.30 2.76 10.15
C LYS A 172 -19.87 2.25 9.95
N SER A 173 -19.43 2.19 8.70
CA SER A 173 -18.05 1.80 8.36
C SER A 173 -17.03 2.80 8.91
N PHE A 174 -17.32 4.08 8.75
CA PHE A 174 -16.52 5.19 9.24
C PHE A 174 -16.35 5.20 10.76
N GLN A 175 -17.46 5.13 11.51
CA GLN A 175 -17.46 5.09 12.96
C GLN A 175 -16.72 3.85 13.49
N ASN A 176 -16.93 2.68 12.87
CA ASN A 176 -16.19 1.47 13.20
C ASN A 176 -14.67 1.64 13.01
N HIS A 177 -14.27 2.36 11.96
CA HIS A 177 -12.85 2.67 11.73
C HIS A 177 -12.30 3.62 12.80
N GLN A 178 -13.04 4.68 13.15
CA GLN A 178 -12.69 5.63 14.21
C GLN A 178 -12.51 4.93 15.56
N ILE A 179 -13.47 4.09 15.97
CA ILE A 179 -13.40 3.30 17.21
C ILE A 179 -12.15 2.42 17.23
N LYS A 180 -11.87 1.72 16.12
CA LYS A 180 -10.66 0.87 16.00
C LYS A 180 -9.37 1.68 16.09
N ILE A 181 -9.33 2.90 15.55
CA ILE A 181 -8.15 3.77 15.68
C ILE A 181 -8.03 4.30 17.10
N LYS A 182 -9.10 4.82 17.70
CA LYS A 182 -9.09 5.32 19.08
C LYS A 182 -8.53 4.29 20.06
N ARG A 183 -9.00 3.04 19.98
CA ARG A 183 -8.47 1.92 20.79
C ARG A 183 -6.98 1.66 20.57
N LYS A 184 -6.45 1.92 19.37
CA LYS A 184 -5.02 1.76 19.09
C LYS A 184 -4.21 2.96 19.57
N VAL A 185 -4.74 4.17 19.45
CA VAL A 185 -4.14 5.40 19.97
C VAL A 185 -3.92 5.26 21.47
N GLN A 186 -4.96 4.89 22.22
CA GLN A 186 -4.87 4.66 23.67
C GLN A 186 -3.77 3.66 24.05
N LYS A 187 -3.63 2.55 23.30
CA LYS A 187 -2.57 1.56 23.53
C LYS A 187 -1.16 2.06 23.21
N VAL A 188 -1.02 3.01 22.29
CA VAL A 188 0.27 3.57 21.89
C VAL A 188 0.69 4.70 22.82
N VAL A 189 -0.25 5.54 23.26
CA VAL A 189 -0.04 6.60 24.28
C VAL A 189 0.57 6.00 25.54
N LEU A 190 0.03 4.88 26.03
CA LEU A 190 0.56 4.17 27.20
C LEU A 190 2.03 3.71 27.04
N LYS A 191 2.51 3.57 25.81
CA LYS A 191 3.88 3.12 25.50
C LYS A 191 4.83 4.28 25.20
N ASN A 192 4.33 5.51 25.11
CA ASN A 192 5.10 6.72 24.81
C ASN A 192 6.08 6.54 23.63
N ASP A 193 5.58 6.05 22.49
CA ASP A 193 6.38 5.70 21.31
C ASP A 193 5.95 6.57 20.10
N PRO A 194 6.60 7.73 19.88
CA PRO A 194 6.23 8.69 18.83
C PRO A 194 6.23 8.11 17.42
N TYR A 195 7.07 7.10 17.16
CA TYR A 195 7.11 6.45 15.85
C TYR A 195 5.90 5.55 15.60
N LYS A 196 5.41 4.88 16.64
CA LYS A 196 4.14 4.14 16.55
C LYS A 196 2.96 5.10 16.38
N GLU A 197 2.99 6.26 17.03
CA GLU A 197 1.98 7.31 16.86
C GLU A 197 1.96 7.84 15.43
N LEU A 198 3.12 8.21 14.89
CA LEU A 198 3.25 8.63 13.49
C LEU A 198 2.70 7.56 12.54
N LYS A 199 3.05 6.29 12.74
CA LYS A 199 2.54 5.19 11.89
C LYS A 199 1.01 5.08 11.97
N LEU A 200 0.42 5.29 13.14
CA LEU A 200 -1.02 5.34 13.30
C LEU A 200 -1.62 6.55 12.58
N PHE A 201 -0.99 7.72 12.69
CA PHE A 201 -1.42 8.92 12.02
C PHE A 201 -1.40 8.78 10.49
N LEU A 202 -0.30 8.26 9.93
CA LEU A 202 -0.21 7.99 8.49
C LEU A 202 -1.29 7.00 8.03
N ARG A 203 -1.57 5.97 8.84
CA ARG A 203 -2.65 5.01 8.54
C ARG A 203 -4.02 5.68 8.58
N TYR A 204 -4.25 6.55 9.56
CA TYR A 204 -5.45 7.37 9.69
C TYR A 204 -5.62 8.23 8.43
N LEU A 205 -4.64 9.08 8.09
CA LEU A 205 -4.68 9.95 6.92
C LEU A 205 -4.93 9.18 5.61
N ARG A 206 -4.27 8.03 5.41
CA ARG A 206 -4.46 7.19 4.21
C ARG A 206 -5.91 6.70 4.09
N ALA A 207 -6.53 6.29 5.20
CA ALA A 207 -7.91 5.82 5.20
C ALA A 207 -8.90 6.95 4.89
N TYR A 208 -8.73 8.13 5.51
CA TYR A 208 -9.62 9.26 5.27
C TYR A 208 -9.37 9.95 3.93
N ALA A 209 -8.15 9.92 3.38
CA ALA A 209 -7.90 10.37 2.01
C ALA A 209 -8.67 9.54 0.98
N PHE A 210 -8.75 8.22 1.18
CA PHE A 210 -9.55 7.34 0.34
C PHE A 210 -11.05 7.64 0.49
N LEU A 211 -11.51 7.88 1.72
CA LEU A 211 -12.89 8.26 2.00
C LEU A 211 -13.26 9.58 1.30
N ILE A 212 -12.47 10.64 1.48
CA ILE A 212 -12.69 11.95 0.85
C ILE A 212 -12.81 11.79 -0.67
N LYS A 213 -11.90 11.01 -1.29
CA LYS A 213 -12.00 10.72 -2.73
C LYS A 213 -13.31 10.01 -3.10
N ARG A 214 -13.71 9.00 -2.33
CA ARG A 214 -14.94 8.25 -2.59
C ARG A 214 -16.18 9.16 -2.49
N ILE A 215 -16.19 10.05 -1.51
CA ILE A 215 -17.28 11.01 -1.34
C ILE A 215 -17.28 12.01 -2.51
N ARG A 216 -16.13 12.60 -2.84
CA ARG A 216 -16.01 13.53 -3.99
C ARG A 216 -16.43 12.92 -5.33
N LYS A 217 -16.15 11.64 -5.56
CA LYS A 217 -16.57 10.94 -6.79
C LYS A 217 -18.09 10.75 -6.85
N ASN A 218 -18.73 10.65 -5.70
CA ASN A 218 -20.15 10.41 -5.57
C ASN A 218 -20.83 11.69 -5.07
N CYS A 219 -21.23 12.57 -6.00
CA CYS A 219 -21.87 13.89 -5.76
C CYS A 219 -23.22 13.85 -4.99
N VAL A 220 -23.57 12.68 -4.45
CA VAL A 220 -24.82 12.37 -3.76
C VAL A 220 -24.68 12.57 -2.25
N PHE A 221 -23.47 12.79 -1.74
CA PHE A 221 -23.22 12.88 -0.31
C PHE A 221 -22.88 14.29 0.13
N LYS A 222 -23.55 14.74 1.19
CA LYS A 222 -23.19 15.91 1.98
C LYS A 222 -22.53 15.49 3.29
N THR A 223 -21.67 16.36 3.81
CA THR A 223 -20.98 16.12 5.08
C THR A 223 -21.54 17.07 6.11
N THR A 224 -21.92 16.55 7.29
CA THR A 224 -22.45 17.35 8.39
C THR A 224 -21.67 17.12 9.68
N ILE A 225 -21.55 18.19 10.47
CA ILE A 225 -21.08 18.18 11.86
C ILE A 225 -22.14 18.90 12.68
N ASP A 226 -22.61 18.26 13.75
CA ASP A 226 -23.65 18.81 14.63
C ASP A 226 -24.84 19.39 13.84
N GLN A 227 -25.28 18.63 12.83
CA GLN A 227 -26.38 18.96 11.92
C GLN A 227 -26.14 20.15 10.98
N LYS A 228 -24.94 20.76 10.98
CA LYS A 228 -24.55 21.80 10.03
C LYS A 228 -23.75 21.22 8.87
N GLU A 229 -24.07 21.65 7.65
CA GLU A 229 -23.30 21.29 6.45
C GLU A 229 -21.92 21.95 6.51
N ILE A 230 -20.89 21.18 6.15
CA ILE A 230 -19.50 21.63 6.12
C ILE A 230 -18.90 21.44 4.73
N ASP A 231 -18.02 22.35 4.34
CA ASP A 231 -17.29 22.22 3.08
C ASP A 231 -16.32 21.02 3.14
N PHE A 232 -16.16 20.36 2.00
CA PHE A 232 -15.19 19.28 1.80
C PHE A 232 -13.75 19.71 2.04
N ASN A 233 -13.44 20.99 1.93
CA ASN A 233 -12.10 21.50 2.22
C ASN A 233 -11.82 21.52 3.72
N ASP A 234 -12.84 21.72 4.55
CA ASP A 234 -12.72 21.75 6.01
C ASP A 234 -12.54 20.34 6.58
N LEU A 235 -13.07 19.31 5.91
CA LEU A 235 -12.92 17.91 6.31
C LEU A 235 -11.46 17.53 6.58
N GLN A 236 -10.52 18.06 5.79
CA GLN A 236 -9.09 17.77 5.96
C GLN A 236 -8.59 18.22 7.34
N PHE A 237 -8.99 19.42 7.75
CA PHE A 237 -8.65 20.00 9.04
C PHE A 237 -9.31 19.22 10.18
N ILE A 238 -10.61 18.95 10.04
CA ILE A 238 -11.38 18.20 11.03
C ILE A 238 -10.78 16.81 11.27
N PHE A 239 -10.32 16.12 10.22
CA PHE A 239 -9.68 14.82 10.37
C PHE A 239 -8.36 14.89 11.14
N ILE A 240 -7.52 15.90 10.86
CA ILE A 240 -6.25 16.08 11.59
C ILE A 240 -6.52 16.37 13.07
N ASN A 241 -7.45 17.27 13.36
CA ASN A 241 -7.81 17.64 14.74
C ASN A 241 -8.47 16.49 15.49
N ASN A 242 -9.35 15.75 14.84
CA ASN A 242 -9.96 14.56 15.41
C ASN A 242 -8.94 13.48 15.76
N PHE A 243 -7.87 13.36 14.98
CA PHE A 243 -6.78 12.47 15.36
C PHE A 243 -6.05 12.98 16.60
N GLN A 244 -5.76 14.28 16.70
CA GLN A 244 -5.12 14.90 17.86
C GLN A 244 -5.95 14.76 19.14
N SER A 245 -7.26 15.01 19.07
CA SER A 245 -8.15 14.91 20.23
C SER A 245 -8.26 13.49 20.77
N MET A 246 -8.04 12.45 19.95
CA MET A 246 -7.95 11.06 20.42
C MET A 246 -6.77 10.80 21.36
N PHE A 247 -5.75 11.66 21.42
CA PHE A 247 -4.63 11.55 22.37
C PHE A 247 -4.93 12.19 23.72
N LYS A 248 -5.89 13.13 23.77
CA LYS A 248 -6.30 13.81 25.01
C LYS A 248 -7.46 13.11 25.73
N SER A 249 -8.14 12.14 25.08
CA SER A 249 -9.33 11.43 25.57
C SER A 249 -9.06 10.03 26.12
#